data_AF-A0A5U6KVR4-F1
#
_entry.id   AF-A0A5U6KVR4-F1
#
_cell.length_a   1.000
_cell.length_b   1.000
_cell.length_c   1.000
_cell.angle_alpha   90.00
_cell.angle_beta   90.00
_cell.angle_gamma   90.00
#
_symmetry.space_group_name_H-M   'P 1'
#
loop_
_entity.id
_entity.type
_entity.pdbx_description
1 polymer ?
#
loop_
_entity_poly.entity_id
_entity_poly.type
_entity_poly.pdbx_seq_one_letter_code
_entity_poly.pdbx_strand_id
1 'polypeptide(L)'
;MNDIYETINKIANANKKRENQSGYPVDKFPPVMSELIDTLHDDSQIPMEIIGNAVLAAASMACQSLVDLELSHNTTPELCSLYLLTLAESGEGKTTINKQVMAPFYEFMDELYADYEHRLSKYKGEVELWRIKKKVLEREVS
;
A
#
# COMPACT_ATOMS: atom_id res chain seq x y z
N MET A 1 -45.20 -15.90 -7.06
CA MET A 1 -44.11 -15.54 -6.12
C MET A 1 -42.72 -15.75 -6.74
N ASN A 2 -42.50 -16.75 -7.62
CA ASN A 2 -41.21 -16.94 -8.33
C ASN A 2 -40.79 -15.81 -9.30
N ASP A 3 -41.74 -15.14 -9.94
CA ASP A 3 -41.48 -14.18 -11.02
C ASP A 3 -40.76 -12.89 -10.55
N ILE A 4 -41.07 -12.44 -9.34
CA ILE A 4 -40.42 -11.25 -8.73
C ILE A 4 -38.97 -11.57 -8.35
N TYR A 5 -38.71 -12.75 -7.77
CA TYR A 5 -37.36 -13.17 -7.42
C TYR A 5 -36.49 -13.39 -8.67
N GLU A 6 -37.05 -13.96 -9.73
CA GLU A 6 -36.36 -14.11 -11.01
C GLU A 6 -36.01 -12.74 -11.63
N THR A 7 -36.93 -11.79 -11.53
CA THR A 7 -36.75 -10.41 -12.00
C THR A 7 -35.67 -9.68 -11.20
N ILE A 8 -35.68 -9.80 -9.86
CA ILE A 8 -34.66 -9.24 -8.98
C ILE A 8 -33.28 -9.83 -9.33
N ASN A 9 -33.19 -11.14 -9.50
CA ASN A 9 -31.93 -11.79 -9.88
C ASN A 9 -31.48 -11.40 -11.29
N LYS A 10 -32.39 -11.24 -12.25
CA LYS A 10 -32.05 -10.73 -13.59
C LYS A 10 -31.50 -9.31 -13.55
N ILE A 11 -32.11 -8.42 -12.75
CA ILE A 11 -31.67 -7.03 -12.61
C ILE A 11 -30.31 -6.98 -11.91
N ALA A 12 -30.13 -7.73 -10.81
CA ALA A 12 -28.85 -7.83 -10.11
C ALA A 12 -27.74 -8.35 -11.03
N ASN A 13 -28.00 -9.41 -11.79
CA ASN A 13 -27.03 -9.97 -12.74
C ASN A 13 -26.77 -9.05 -13.95
N ALA A 14 -27.77 -8.33 -14.43
CA ALA A 14 -27.62 -7.37 -15.53
C ALA A 14 -26.80 -6.14 -15.10
N ASN A 15 -26.94 -5.69 -13.86
CA ASN A 15 -26.12 -4.61 -13.28
C ASN A 15 -24.69 -5.10 -13.05
N LYS A 16 -24.50 -6.29 -12.46
CA LYS A 16 -23.18 -6.93 -12.31
C LYS A 16 -22.46 -7.11 -13.65
N LYS A 17 -23.20 -7.42 -14.73
CA LYS A 17 -22.66 -7.53 -16.10
C LYS A 17 -22.37 -6.18 -16.77
N ARG A 18 -22.99 -5.08 -16.31
CA ARG A 18 -22.72 -3.71 -16.82
C ARG A 18 -21.53 -3.06 -16.10
N GLU A 19 -21.32 -3.36 -14.83
CA GLU A 19 -20.16 -2.90 -14.05
C GLU A 19 -18.86 -3.63 -14.45
N ASN A 20 -18.93 -4.93 -14.78
CA ASN A 20 -17.81 -5.71 -15.34
C ASN A 20 -17.50 -5.43 -16.83
N GLN A 21 -17.89 -4.27 -17.38
CA GLN A 21 -17.53 -3.90 -18.76
C GLN A 21 -16.08 -3.42 -18.91
N SER A 22 -15.37 -3.29 -17.81
CA SER A 22 -13.92 -3.20 -17.85
C SER A 22 -13.34 -4.51 -18.40
N GLY A 23 -12.59 -4.43 -19.50
CA GLY A 23 -11.74 -5.55 -19.96
C GLY A 23 -10.54 -5.81 -19.04
N TYR A 24 -10.56 -5.28 -17.82
CA TYR A 24 -9.48 -5.41 -16.87
C TYR A 24 -9.42 -6.84 -16.30
N PRO A 25 -8.24 -7.47 -16.35
CA PRO A 25 -8.11 -8.90 -16.12
C PRO A 25 -8.03 -9.24 -14.62
N VAL A 26 -9.10 -8.95 -13.85
CA VAL A 26 -9.16 -9.28 -12.41
C VAL A 26 -8.97 -10.78 -12.17
N ASP A 27 -9.45 -11.62 -13.10
CA ASP A 27 -9.30 -13.08 -13.06
C ASP A 27 -7.85 -13.58 -13.19
N LYS A 28 -6.91 -12.69 -13.55
CA LYS A 28 -5.47 -13.01 -13.65
C LYS A 28 -4.69 -12.67 -12.39
N PHE A 29 -5.31 -12.00 -11.43
CA PHE A 29 -4.69 -11.75 -10.13
C PHE A 29 -4.62 -13.03 -9.31
N PRO A 30 -3.64 -13.14 -8.38
CA PRO A 30 -3.68 -14.17 -7.35
C PRO A 30 -5.02 -14.15 -6.59
N PRO A 31 -5.56 -15.29 -6.14
CA PRO A 31 -6.90 -15.37 -5.56
C PRO A 31 -7.18 -14.35 -4.45
N VAL A 32 -6.22 -14.14 -3.54
CA VAL A 32 -6.32 -13.17 -2.45
C VAL A 32 -6.53 -11.75 -2.96
N MET A 33 -5.87 -11.37 -4.06
CA MET A 33 -5.96 -10.04 -4.63
C MET A 33 -7.22 -9.88 -5.49
N SER A 34 -7.61 -10.90 -6.28
CA SER A 34 -8.83 -10.85 -7.07
C SER A 34 -10.07 -10.75 -6.18
N GLU A 35 -10.14 -11.53 -5.11
CA GLU A 35 -11.25 -11.50 -4.14
C GLU A 35 -11.35 -10.14 -3.44
N LEU A 36 -10.20 -9.54 -3.09
CA LEU A 36 -10.16 -8.20 -2.52
C LEU A 36 -10.66 -7.15 -3.51
N ILE A 37 -10.24 -7.22 -4.78
CA ILE A 37 -10.67 -6.28 -5.82
C ILE A 37 -12.19 -6.38 -6.02
N ASP A 38 -12.72 -7.59 -6.14
CA ASP A 38 -14.16 -7.82 -6.31
C ASP A 38 -14.95 -7.29 -5.10
N THR A 39 -14.49 -7.57 -3.88
CA THR A 39 -15.16 -7.10 -2.65
C THR A 39 -15.17 -5.58 -2.57
N LEU A 40 -14.02 -4.94 -2.81
CA LEU A 40 -13.91 -3.48 -2.76
C LEU A 40 -14.73 -2.82 -3.88
N HIS A 41 -14.81 -3.44 -5.06
CA HIS A 41 -15.68 -2.97 -6.14
C HIS A 41 -17.14 -3.07 -5.72
N ASP A 42 -17.58 -4.22 -5.24
CA ASP A 42 -18.97 -4.45 -4.83
C ASP A 42 -19.41 -3.45 -3.75
N ASP A 43 -18.54 -3.16 -2.78
CA ASP A 43 -18.81 -2.23 -1.68
C ASP A 43 -18.80 -0.75 -2.09
N SER A 44 -17.85 -0.35 -2.95
CA SER A 44 -17.58 1.06 -3.23
C SER A 44 -18.08 1.55 -4.59
N GLN A 45 -18.37 0.63 -5.50
CA GLN A 45 -18.71 0.88 -6.91
C GLN A 45 -17.60 1.64 -7.67
N ILE A 46 -16.37 1.63 -7.13
CA ILE A 46 -15.19 2.21 -7.78
C ILE A 46 -14.71 1.24 -8.89
N PRO A 47 -14.33 1.73 -10.08
CA PRO A 47 -13.86 0.90 -11.18
C PRO A 47 -12.73 -0.06 -10.77
N MET A 48 -12.82 -1.32 -11.19
CA MET A 48 -11.88 -2.39 -10.82
C MET A 48 -10.44 -2.09 -11.21
N GLU A 49 -10.20 -1.28 -12.24
CA GLU A 49 -8.86 -0.85 -12.66
C GLU A 49 -8.20 0.05 -11.62
N ILE A 50 -8.98 0.94 -10.99
CA ILE A 50 -8.49 1.85 -9.95
C ILE A 50 -8.15 1.04 -8.69
N ILE A 51 -9.04 0.11 -8.33
CA ILE A 51 -8.85 -0.78 -7.18
C ILE A 51 -7.65 -1.69 -7.41
N GLY A 52 -7.61 -2.38 -8.55
CA GLY A 52 -6.51 -3.28 -8.93
C GLY A 52 -5.17 -2.57 -8.95
N ASN A 53 -5.11 -1.33 -9.43
CA ASN A 53 -3.90 -0.52 -9.35
C ASN A 53 -3.45 -0.26 -7.90
N ALA A 54 -4.37 0.10 -7.00
CA ALA A 54 -4.05 0.30 -5.58
C ALA A 54 -3.59 -1.00 -4.91
N VAL A 55 -4.23 -2.12 -5.23
CA VAL A 55 -3.86 -3.46 -4.73
C VAL A 55 -2.48 -3.90 -5.24
N LEU A 56 -2.14 -3.64 -6.51
CA LEU A 56 -0.79 -3.88 -7.03
C LEU A 56 0.26 -3.00 -6.35
N ALA A 57 -0.05 -1.74 -6.08
CA ALA A 57 0.85 -0.84 -5.37
C ALA A 57 1.17 -1.37 -3.97
N ALA A 58 0.15 -1.82 -3.24
CA ALA A 58 0.31 -2.41 -1.91
C ALA A 58 1.11 -3.72 -1.96
N ALA A 59 0.84 -4.58 -2.94
CA ALA A 59 1.61 -5.82 -3.12
C ALA A 59 3.09 -5.55 -3.44
N SER A 60 3.39 -4.58 -4.33
CA SER A 60 4.76 -4.18 -4.60
C SER A 60 5.45 -3.67 -3.33
N MET A 61 4.79 -2.80 -2.55
CA MET A 61 5.32 -2.28 -1.30
C MET A 61 5.62 -3.39 -0.28
N ALA A 62 4.71 -4.36 -0.13
CA ALA A 62 4.91 -5.50 0.77
C ALA A 62 6.09 -6.40 0.35
N CYS A 63 6.32 -6.55 -0.95
CA CYS A 63 7.35 -7.44 -1.49
C CYS A 63 8.73 -6.78 -1.65
N GLN A 64 8.83 -5.45 -1.58
CA GLN A 64 10.08 -4.71 -1.87
C GLN A 64 11.28 -5.18 -1.04
N SER A 65 11.08 -5.56 0.23
CA SER A 65 12.17 -6.04 1.10
C SER A 65 12.51 -7.53 0.93
N LEU A 66 11.71 -8.26 0.15
CA LEU A 66 11.80 -9.71 -0.01
C LEU A 66 12.43 -10.13 -1.34
N VAL A 67 12.57 -9.20 -2.29
CA VAL A 67 12.98 -9.49 -3.67
C VAL A 67 14.06 -8.51 -4.12
N ASP A 68 15.26 -9.03 -4.33
CA ASP A 68 16.36 -8.36 -5.00
C ASP A 68 16.38 -8.75 -6.48
N LEU A 69 16.38 -7.77 -7.38
CA LEU A 69 16.45 -8.00 -8.83
C LEU A 69 17.90 -7.93 -9.30
N GLU A 70 18.45 -9.06 -9.73
CA GLU A 70 19.75 -9.12 -10.39
C GLU A 70 19.60 -8.87 -11.89
N LEU A 71 20.03 -7.69 -12.33
CA LEU A 71 20.09 -7.33 -13.75
C LEU A 71 21.47 -7.66 -14.30
N SER A 72 21.52 -8.32 -15.46
CA SER A 72 22.77 -8.78 -16.10
C SER A 72 23.79 -7.66 -16.40
N HIS A 73 23.34 -6.41 -16.41
CA HIS A 73 24.14 -5.22 -16.69
C HIS A 73 24.43 -4.35 -15.46
N ASN A 74 23.86 -4.66 -14.29
CA ASN A 74 24.13 -3.92 -13.05
C ASN A 74 24.98 -4.76 -12.09
N THR A 75 25.86 -4.08 -11.36
CA THR A 75 26.67 -4.68 -10.29
C THR A 75 25.96 -4.67 -8.94
N THR A 76 24.87 -3.91 -8.80
CA THR A 76 24.07 -3.79 -7.59
C THR A 76 22.65 -4.30 -7.85
N PRO A 77 22.07 -5.12 -6.95
CA PRO A 77 20.67 -5.52 -7.04
C PRO A 77 19.75 -4.30 -7.03
N GLU A 78 18.69 -4.35 -7.83
CA GLU A 78 17.65 -3.32 -7.85
C GLU A 78 16.40 -3.77 -7.07
N LEU A 79 15.67 -2.78 -6.55
CA LEU A 79 14.42 -3.02 -5.83
C LEU A 79 13.29 -3.41 -6.78
N CYS A 80 12.46 -4.37 -6.38
CA CYS A 80 11.25 -4.73 -7.11
C CYS A 80 10.11 -3.71 -6.87
N SER A 81 10.26 -2.50 -7.43
CA SER A 81 9.28 -1.42 -7.31
C SER A 81 8.40 -1.29 -8.55
N LEU A 82 7.08 -1.25 -8.36
CA LEU A 82 6.12 -0.89 -9.41
C LEU A 82 5.81 0.61 -9.37
N TYR A 83 5.94 1.27 -10.51
CA TYR A 83 5.52 2.67 -10.70
C TYR A 83 4.16 2.68 -11.38
N LEU A 84 3.13 3.09 -10.64
CA LEU A 84 1.74 2.99 -11.05
C LEU A 84 1.09 4.37 -11.08
N LEU A 85 0.43 4.70 -12.20
CA LEU A 85 -0.26 5.98 -12.41
C LEU A 85 -1.74 5.72 -12.72
N THR A 86 -2.63 6.30 -11.92
CA THR A 86 -4.07 6.23 -12.15
C THR A 86 -4.60 7.57 -12.65
N LEU A 87 -5.16 7.59 -13.87
CA LEU A 87 -5.85 8.74 -14.44
C LEU A 87 -7.36 8.52 -14.32
N ALA A 88 -8.05 9.38 -13.57
CA ALA A 88 -9.51 9.40 -13.52
C ALA A 88 -10.02 10.76 -13.05
N GLU A 89 -11.30 11.05 -13.24
CA GLU A 89 -11.93 12.32 -12.87
C GLU A 89 -11.99 12.55 -11.35
N SER A 90 -12.16 13.80 -10.93
CA SER A 90 -12.29 14.11 -9.49
C SER A 90 -13.55 13.46 -8.92
N GLY A 91 -13.45 12.77 -7.78
CA GLY A 91 -14.57 12.06 -7.16
C GLY A 91 -14.67 10.57 -7.47
N GLU A 92 -13.88 10.05 -8.43
CA GLU A 92 -13.84 8.63 -8.83
C GLU A 92 -13.21 7.68 -7.79
N GLY A 93 -13.15 8.06 -6.51
CA GLY A 93 -12.70 7.18 -5.44
C GLY A 93 -11.21 6.81 -5.39
N LYS A 94 -10.37 7.28 -6.32
CA LYS A 94 -8.90 7.05 -6.35
C LYS A 94 -8.22 7.16 -4.99
N THR A 95 -8.37 8.31 -4.33
CA THR A 95 -7.74 8.58 -3.03
C THR A 95 -8.36 7.74 -1.92
N THR A 96 -9.67 7.51 -2.00
CA THR A 96 -10.41 6.72 -1.00
C THR A 96 -9.93 5.28 -0.98
N ILE A 97 -9.90 4.61 -2.15
CA ILE A 97 -9.49 3.21 -2.20
C ILE A 97 -8.00 3.05 -1.90
N ASN A 98 -7.16 3.98 -2.38
CA ASN A 98 -5.74 3.92 -2.08
C ASN A 98 -5.49 4.03 -0.58
N LYS A 99 -6.18 4.95 0.12
CA LYS A 99 -6.09 5.07 1.58
C LYS A 99 -6.55 3.81 2.30
N GLN A 100 -7.65 3.20 1.85
CA GLN A 100 -8.19 1.99 2.47
C GLN A 100 -7.23 0.80 2.33
N VAL A 101 -6.71 0.56 1.12
CA VAL A 101 -5.78 -0.55 0.85
C VAL A 101 -4.42 -0.30 1.52
N MET A 102 -3.96 0.95 1.58
CA MET A 102 -2.66 1.30 2.17
C MET A 102 -2.70 1.51 3.69
N ALA A 103 -3.88 1.49 4.33
CA ALA A 103 -4.02 1.76 5.76
C ALA A 103 -3.06 0.95 6.65
N PRO A 104 -2.88 -0.38 6.46
CA PRO A 104 -1.95 -1.15 7.29
C PRO A 104 -0.49 -0.69 7.15
N PHE A 105 -0.09 -0.19 5.98
CA PHE A 105 1.26 0.32 5.74
C PHE A 105 1.48 1.66 6.45
N TYR A 106 0.46 2.53 6.44
CA TYR A 106 0.51 3.80 7.16
C TYR A 106 0.59 3.58 8.67
N GLU A 107 -0.22 2.67 9.22
CA GLU A 107 -0.18 2.29 10.63
C GLU A 107 1.21 1.76 11.04
N PHE A 108 1.76 0.84 10.24
CA PHE A 108 3.10 0.32 10.48
C PHE A 108 4.19 1.40 10.39
N MET A 109 4.08 2.31 9.43
CA MET A 109 5.02 3.41 9.28
C MET A 109 4.95 4.39 10.48
N ASP A 110 3.76 4.66 11.01
CA ASP A 110 3.58 5.50 12.19
C ASP A 110 4.25 4.88 13.43
N GLU A 111 4.14 3.56 13.62
CA GLU A 111 4.85 2.83 14.68
C GLU A 111 6.38 2.94 14.53
N LEU A 112 6.89 2.76 13.31
CA LEU A 112 8.31 2.89 13.02
C LEU A 112 8.82 4.31 13.28
N TYR A 113 8.03 5.34 12.95
CA TYR A 113 8.38 6.73 13.21
C TYR A 113 8.41 7.04 14.70
N ALA A 114 7.44 6.57 15.47
CA ALA A 114 7.42 6.75 16.91
C ALA A 114 8.66 6.12 17.59
N ASP A 115 9.02 4.92 17.19
CA ASP A 115 10.20 4.20 17.70
C ASP A 115 11.52 4.89 17.25
N TYR A 116 11.57 5.39 16.01
CA TYR A 116 12.68 6.21 15.53
C TYR A 116 12.88 7.48 16.37
N GLU A 117 11.82 8.24 16.62
CA GLU A 117 11.89 9.47 17.42
C GLU A 117 12.36 9.19 18.86
N HIS A 118 11.89 8.09 19.44
CA HIS A 118 12.36 7.65 20.76
C HIS A 118 13.87 7.37 20.77
N ARG A 119 14.35 6.58 19.81
CA ARG A 119 15.79 6.26 19.67
C ARG A 119 16.63 7.51 19.42
N LEU A 120 16.15 8.42 18.57
CA LEU A 120 16.84 9.66 18.25
C LEU A 120 16.99 10.55 19.49
N SER A 121 15.94 10.65 20.31
CA SER A 121 15.98 11.40 21.58
C SER A 121 17.01 10.82 22.55
N LYS A 122 17.00 9.49 22.75
CA LYS A 122 17.98 8.79 23.59
C LYS A 122 19.41 9.03 23.12
N TYR A 123 19.66 8.84 21.82
CA TYR A 123 20.96 9.06 21.20
C TYR A 123 21.46 10.49 21.41
N LYS A 124 20.61 11.51 21.19
CA LYS A 124 20.97 12.92 21.45
C LYS A 124 21.37 13.16 22.90
N GLY A 125 20.66 12.55 23.86
CA GLY A 125 21.00 12.61 25.28
C GLY A 125 22.36 11.98 25.60
N GLU A 126 22.64 10.80 25.03
CA GLU A 126 23.93 10.10 25.20
C GLU A 126 25.09 10.90 24.60
N VAL A 127 24.90 11.49 23.42
CA VAL A 127 25.88 12.37 22.78
C VAL A 127 26.19 13.59 23.64
N GLU A 128 25.18 14.24 24.20
CA GLU A 128 25.40 15.40 25.07
C GLU A 128 26.12 15.02 26.37
N LEU A 129 25.74 13.91 27.00
CA LEU A 129 26.41 13.38 28.18
C LEU A 129 27.88 13.05 27.88
N TRP A 130 28.15 12.39 26.76
CA TRP A 130 29.51 12.09 26.30
C TRP A 130 30.31 13.39 26.09
N ARG A 131 29.70 14.42 25.47
CA ARG A 131 30.35 15.71 25.25
C ARG A 131 30.73 16.41 26.55
N ILE A 132 29.85 16.36 27.56
CA ILE A 132 30.14 16.89 28.90
C ILE A 132 31.30 16.12 29.55
N LYS A 133 31.23 14.79 29.57
CA LYS A 133 32.29 13.93 30.14
C LYS A 133 33.64 14.19 29.49
N LYS A 134 33.68 14.29 28.16
CA LYS A 134 34.89 14.61 27.40
C LYS A 134 35.50 15.95 27.82
N LYS A 135 34.68 17.01 27.91
CA LYS A 135 35.15 18.34 28.35
C LYS A 135 35.73 18.34 29.76
N VAL A 136 35.15 17.56 30.68
CA VAL A 136 35.68 17.45 32.05
C VAL A 136 37.03 16.75 32.03
N LEU A 137 37.14 15.61 31.34
CA LEU A 137 38.41 14.88 31.23
C LEU A 137 39.52 15.71 30.56
N GLU A 138 39.20 16.48 29.52
CA GLU A 138 40.16 17.38 28.86
C GLU A 138 40.69 18.49 29.79
N ARG A 139 39.90 18.92 30.78
CA ARG A 139 40.33 19.92 31.78
C ARG A 139 41.20 19.32 32.88
N GLU A 140 40.96 18.06 33.27
CA GLU A 140 41.73 17.37 34.31
C GLU A 140 43.09 16.88 33.80
N VAL A 141 43.25 16.69 32.49
CA VAL A 141 44.50 16.21 31.86
C VAL A 141 45.41 17.38 31.41
N SER A 142 44.89 18.60 31.36
CA SER A 142 45.65 19.81 30.98
C SER A 142 46.17 20.57 32.19
#